data_AF-A0A2T4TAG4-F1
#
_entry.id   AF-A0A2T4TAG4-F1
#
_cell.length_a   1.000
_cell.length_b   1.000
_cell.length_c   1.000
_cell.angle_alpha   90.00
_cell.angle_beta   90.00
_cell.angle_gamma   90.00
#
_symmetry.space_group_name_H-M   'P 1'
#
loop_
_entity.id
_entity.type
_entity.pdbx_description
1 polymer ?
#
loop_
_entity_poly.entity_id
_entity_poly.type
_entity_poly.pdbx_seq_one_letter_code
_entity_poly.pdbx_strand_id
1 'polypeptide(L)'
;MFSFFDKNKMEEQDFNFLKNVICILPTKWNFLLKQINNKYIIGKCKNKHYGKGFYSLVLNREYHDYSNYKYPELITLSDIYIWDKKKQEYVEVQLFISFGTIIGYYFNSKFKHLDWCKVRLTTLKENTHANHSNGKKAFIEKLLHKLPPEELKLIDVGDINELEIGGTHIILLGT
;
A
#
# COMPACT_ATOMS: atom_id res chain seq x y z
N MET A 1 -8.70 -17.01 17.24
CA MET A 1 -7.25 -16.71 17.18
C MET A 1 -6.88 -16.53 15.72
N PHE A 2 -6.68 -15.28 15.30
CA PHE A 2 -6.62 -14.86 13.91
C PHE A 2 -5.16 -14.94 13.39
N SER A 3 -4.80 -16.03 12.71
CA SER A 3 -3.51 -16.18 12.03
C SER A 3 -3.58 -15.55 10.63
N PHE A 4 -3.40 -14.23 10.52
CA PHE A 4 -3.71 -13.53 9.25
C PHE A 4 -2.55 -13.41 8.26
N PHE A 5 -1.30 -13.65 8.62
CA PHE A 5 -0.20 -13.54 7.65
C PHE A 5 0.95 -14.49 7.95
N ASP A 6 1.26 -15.38 7.00
CA ASP A 6 2.49 -16.18 7.03
C ASP A 6 3.66 -15.25 6.70
N LYS A 7 4.22 -14.64 7.74
CA LYS A 7 5.36 -13.72 7.65
C LYS A 7 6.60 -14.48 7.19
N ASN A 8 7.17 -14.03 6.07
CA ASN A 8 8.47 -14.48 5.61
C ASN A 8 9.54 -13.43 5.90
N LYS A 9 10.74 -13.90 6.21
CA LYS A 9 11.93 -13.05 6.33
C LYS A 9 12.25 -12.42 4.97
N MET A 10 12.74 -11.19 4.98
CA MET A 10 13.30 -10.55 3.79
C MET A 10 14.66 -11.18 3.46
N GLU A 11 14.87 -11.55 2.21
CA GLU A 11 16.15 -12.02 1.68
C GLU A 11 16.91 -10.88 0.99
N GLU A 12 18.21 -11.04 0.77
CA GLU A 12 19.03 -10.02 0.08
C GLU A 12 18.45 -9.66 -1.31
N GLN A 13 17.92 -10.65 -2.02
CA GLN A 13 17.29 -10.45 -3.33
C GLN A 13 16.04 -9.54 -3.24
N ASP A 14 15.30 -9.57 -2.13
CA ASP A 14 14.16 -8.68 -1.93
C ASP A 14 14.59 -7.22 -1.82
N PHE A 15 15.66 -6.97 -1.06
CA PHE A 15 16.20 -5.62 -0.91
C PHE A 15 16.79 -5.12 -2.22
N ASN A 16 17.51 -5.98 -2.95
CA ASN A 16 18.07 -5.63 -4.26
C ASN A 16 16.97 -5.32 -5.28
N PHE A 17 15.90 -6.11 -5.29
CA PHE A 17 14.71 -5.83 -6.09
C PHE A 17 14.13 -4.45 -5.80
N LEU A 18 13.81 -4.16 -4.52
CA LEU A 18 13.21 -2.88 -4.16
C LEU A 18 14.13 -1.71 -4.54
N LYS A 19 15.44 -1.82 -4.29
CA LYS A 19 16.42 -0.80 -4.69
C LYS A 19 16.43 -0.60 -6.20
N ASN A 20 16.50 -1.67 -6.98
CA ASN A 20 16.53 -1.60 -8.44
C ASN A 20 15.25 -0.99 -9.00
N VAL A 21 14.08 -1.31 -8.42
CA VAL A 21 12.82 -0.66 -8.76
C VAL A 21 12.89 0.84 -8.48
N ILE A 22 13.28 1.26 -7.27
CA ILE A 22 13.33 2.69 -6.94
C ILE A 22 14.35 3.44 -7.81
N CYS A 23 15.50 2.84 -8.11
CA CYS A 23 16.56 3.47 -8.92
C CYS A 23 16.13 3.80 -10.36
N ILE A 24 15.16 3.08 -10.93
CA ILE A 24 14.64 3.37 -12.28
C ILE A 24 13.45 4.34 -12.27
N LEU A 25 12.88 4.66 -11.10
CA LEU A 25 11.81 5.63 -10.98
C LEU A 25 12.36 7.07 -11.14
N PRO A 26 11.50 8.05 -11.48
CA PRO A 26 11.85 9.45 -11.41
C PRO A 26 12.41 9.85 -10.05
N THR A 27 13.39 10.75 -10.06
CA THR A 27 14.20 11.15 -8.88
C THR A 27 13.38 11.61 -7.68
N LYS A 28 12.15 12.11 -7.89
CA LYS A 28 11.22 12.46 -6.81
C LYS A 28 10.91 11.30 -5.87
N TRP A 29 11.12 10.05 -6.28
CA TRP A 29 10.92 8.84 -5.47
C TRP A 29 12.18 8.35 -4.75
N ASN A 30 13.35 8.98 -4.97
CA ASN A 30 14.63 8.55 -4.38
C ASN A 30 14.61 8.55 -2.85
N PHE A 31 13.75 9.36 -2.22
CA PHE A 31 13.61 9.38 -0.76
C PHE A 31 13.12 8.05 -0.18
N LEU A 32 12.57 7.15 -1.00
CA LEU A 32 12.15 5.81 -0.58
C LEU A 32 13.36 4.88 -0.31
N LEU A 33 14.52 5.14 -0.90
CA LEU A 33 15.71 4.27 -0.77
C LEU A 33 16.16 4.08 0.68
N LYS A 34 16.06 5.12 1.52
CA LYS A 34 16.45 5.05 2.95
C LYS A 34 15.61 4.05 3.74
N GLN A 35 14.39 3.74 3.28
CA GLN A 35 13.49 2.79 3.91
C GLN A 35 13.92 1.34 3.65
N ILE A 36 14.69 1.09 2.58
CA ILE A 36 15.03 -0.26 2.13
C ILE A 36 16.24 -0.79 2.89
N ASN A 37 16.01 -1.21 4.13
CA ASN A 37 17.00 -1.83 5.01
C ASN A 37 16.33 -2.85 5.94
N ASN A 38 17.12 -3.76 6.51
CA ASN A 38 16.64 -4.85 7.36
C ASN A 38 16.22 -4.44 8.78
N LYS A 39 16.53 -3.21 9.21
CA LYS A 39 16.06 -2.67 10.50
C LYS A 39 14.63 -2.15 10.38
N TYR A 40 14.29 -1.53 9.25
CA TYR A 40 12.95 -1.00 8.98
C TYR A 40 12.03 -2.03 8.33
N ILE A 41 12.42 -2.66 7.22
CA ILE A 41 11.61 -3.70 6.57
C ILE A 41 12.04 -5.06 7.13
N ILE A 42 11.26 -5.57 8.08
CA ILE A 42 11.59 -6.77 8.86
C ILE A 42 10.93 -8.04 8.35
N GLY A 43 10.13 -7.95 7.30
CA GLY A 43 9.46 -9.10 6.70
C GLY A 43 8.58 -8.74 5.52
N LYS A 44 8.05 -9.78 4.88
CA LYS A 44 7.00 -9.68 3.85
C LYS A 44 5.96 -10.75 4.07
N CYS A 45 4.71 -10.43 3.77
CA CYS A 45 3.56 -11.30 3.93
C CYS A 45 2.85 -11.41 2.57
N LYS A 46 2.54 -12.63 2.16
CA LYS A 46 1.62 -12.81 1.02
C LYS A 46 0.25 -12.34 1.45
N ASN A 47 -0.34 -11.44 0.67
CA ASN A 47 -1.68 -10.99 0.98
C ASN A 47 -2.70 -12.04 0.52
N LYS A 48 -3.34 -12.72 1.47
CA LYS A 48 -4.35 -13.76 1.17
C LYS A 48 -5.64 -13.16 0.57
N HIS A 49 -5.92 -11.89 0.84
CA HIS A 49 -7.15 -11.20 0.42
C HIS A 49 -7.06 -10.59 -0.98
N TYR A 50 -5.88 -10.12 -1.40
CA TYR A 50 -5.70 -9.42 -2.67
C TYR A 50 -5.32 -10.33 -3.86
N GLY A 51 -5.35 -11.66 -3.67
CA GLY A 51 -5.06 -12.62 -4.74
C GLY A 51 -3.55 -12.86 -4.95
N LYS A 52 -3.23 -13.72 -5.93
CA LYS A 52 -1.84 -14.14 -6.18
C LYS A 52 -0.99 -12.95 -6.64
N GLY A 53 0.21 -12.82 -6.08
CA GLY A 53 1.22 -11.85 -6.52
C GLY A 53 1.38 -10.64 -5.62
N PHE A 54 0.46 -10.41 -4.67
CA PHE A 54 0.54 -9.31 -3.72
C PHE A 54 1.37 -9.66 -2.49
N TYR A 55 2.29 -8.76 -2.16
CA TYR A 55 3.13 -8.85 -0.96
C TYR A 55 3.03 -7.55 -0.17
N SER A 56 2.61 -7.67 1.08
CA SER A 56 2.68 -6.60 2.07
C SER A 56 4.02 -6.65 2.79
N LEU A 57 4.61 -5.49 3.09
CA LEU A 57 5.82 -5.40 3.89
C LEU A 57 5.47 -5.29 5.37
N VAL A 58 6.28 -5.93 6.21
CA VAL A 58 6.21 -5.79 7.67
C VAL A 58 7.24 -4.74 8.06
N LEU A 59 6.76 -3.62 8.60
CA LEU A 59 7.55 -2.44 8.89
C LEU A 59 7.77 -2.29 10.40
N ASN A 60 9.00 -2.02 10.81
CA ASN A 60 9.36 -1.71 12.19
C ASN A 60 9.27 -0.20 12.41
N ARG A 61 8.08 0.28 12.78
CA ARG A 61 7.84 1.70 13.03
C ARG A 61 8.49 2.21 14.33
N GLU A 62 8.73 1.32 15.30
CA GLU A 62 9.45 1.66 16.53
C GLU A 62 10.92 2.02 16.25
N TYR A 63 11.55 1.35 15.28
CA TYR A 63 12.90 1.70 14.84
C TYR A 63 12.95 3.09 14.21
N HIS A 64 12.03 3.38 13.27
CA HIS A 64 11.92 4.68 12.64
C HIS A 64 10.59 4.78 11.89
N ASP A 65 9.79 5.82 12.14
CA ASP A 65 8.60 6.10 11.33
C ASP A 65 8.96 6.99 10.13
N TYR A 66 8.84 6.43 8.92
CA TYR A 66 9.07 7.16 7.67
C TYR A 66 7.80 7.83 7.11
N SER A 67 6.67 7.71 7.80
CA SER A 67 5.41 8.29 7.36
C SER A 67 5.52 9.81 7.24
N ASN A 68 5.05 10.33 6.11
CA ASN A 68 4.95 11.73 5.80
C ASN A 68 3.57 12.00 5.23
N TYR A 69 2.70 12.53 6.08
CA TYR A 69 1.30 12.83 5.79
C TYR A 69 1.10 13.96 4.75
N LYS A 70 2.17 14.56 4.23
CA LYS A 70 2.10 15.41 3.03
C LYS A 70 1.88 14.58 1.75
N TYR A 71 2.19 13.29 1.78
CA TYR A 71 1.90 12.37 0.67
C TYR A 71 0.50 11.76 0.84
N PRO A 72 -0.19 11.41 -0.27
CA PRO A 72 -1.44 10.67 -0.24
C PRO A 72 -1.40 9.41 0.63
N GLU A 73 -2.58 9.06 1.15
CA GLU A 73 -2.80 7.83 1.92
C GLU A 73 -2.40 6.58 1.16
N LEU A 74 -2.68 6.53 -0.15
CA LEU A 74 -2.25 5.43 -1.01
C LEU A 74 -1.88 5.94 -2.41
N ILE A 75 -0.70 5.52 -2.86
CA ILE A 75 -0.17 5.73 -4.19
C ILE A 75 0.24 4.37 -4.74
N THR A 76 -0.25 4.04 -5.93
CA THR A 76 0.19 2.89 -6.69
C THR A 76 1.07 3.38 -7.84
N LEU A 77 2.33 2.96 -7.85
CA LEU A 77 3.23 3.13 -8.97
C LEU A 77 3.14 1.88 -9.85
N SER A 78 2.85 2.05 -11.12
CA SER A 78 2.60 0.98 -12.10
C SER A 78 3.38 1.23 -13.39
N ASP A 79 3.27 0.32 -14.37
CA ASP A 79 4.11 0.31 -15.58
C ASP A 79 5.63 0.19 -15.30
N ILE A 80 5.96 -0.47 -14.19
CA ILE A 80 7.31 -0.94 -13.87
C ILE A 80 7.37 -2.40 -14.34
N TYR A 81 8.42 -2.79 -15.04
CA TYR A 81 8.49 -4.12 -15.64
C TYR A 81 9.77 -4.85 -15.26
N ILE A 82 9.66 -6.14 -14.95
CA ILE A 82 10.80 -7.02 -14.63
C ILE A 82 10.83 -8.22 -15.58
N TRP A 83 12.03 -8.64 -15.99
CA TRP A 83 12.19 -9.81 -16.87
C TRP A 83 11.88 -11.12 -16.14
N ASP A 84 10.93 -11.89 -16.67
CA ASP A 84 10.65 -13.27 -16.25
C ASP A 84 11.44 -14.24 -17.14
N LYS A 85 12.48 -14.86 -16.57
CA LYS A 85 13.36 -15.80 -17.27
C LYS A 85 12.64 -17.06 -17.74
N LYS A 86 11.55 -17.46 -17.09
CA LYS A 86 10.81 -18.67 -17.49
C LYS A 86 9.85 -18.37 -18.63
N LYS A 87 9.16 -17.24 -18.57
CA LYS A 87 8.20 -16.83 -19.60
C LYS A 87 8.87 -16.17 -20.82
N GLN A 88 10.12 -15.70 -20.68
CA GLN A 88 10.82 -14.92 -21.69
C GLN A 88 10.07 -13.63 -22.06
N GLU A 89 9.46 -13.00 -21.06
CA GLU A 89 8.71 -11.76 -21.22
C GLU A 89 8.92 -10.83 -20.02
N TYR A 90 8.58 -9.56 -20.18
CA TYR A 90 8.52 -8.61 -19.08
C TYR A 90 7.15 -8.69 -18.40
N VAL A 91 7.14 -8.89 -17.09
CA VAL A 91 5.92 -8.86 -16.28
C VAL A 91 5.83 -7.55 -15.51
N GLU A 92 4.61 -7.04 -15.36
CA GLU A 92 4.38 -5.82 -14.60
C GLU A 92 4.63 -6.05 -13.10
N VAL A 93 5.26 -5.05 -12.51
CA VAL A 93 5.44 -4.82 -11.08
C VAL A 93 4.66 -3.58 -10.71
N GLN A 94 3.98 -3.61 -9.58
CA GLN A 94 3.41 -2.41 -8.97
C GLN A 94 4.01 -2.20 -7.58
N LEU A 95 4.25 -0.95 -7.22
CA LEU A 95 4.71 -0.56 -5.89
C LEU A 95 3.60 0.21 -5.17
N PHE A 96 3.32 -0.17 -3.93
CA PHE A 96 2.32 0.47 -3.09
C PHE A 96 3.01 1.32 -2.03
N ILE A 97 2.64 2.60 -1.99
CA ILE A 97 3.19 3.60 -1.07
C ILE A 97 2.03 4.19 -0.28
N SER A 98 2.15 4.28 1.05
CA SER A 98 1.18 4.92 1.91
C SER A 98 1.85 5.98 2.77
N PHE A 99 1.33 7.22 2.73
CA PHE A 99 1.91 8.38 3.40
C PHE A 99 3.43 8.48 3.19
N GLY A 100 3.91 8.25 1.95
CA GLY A 100 5.34 8.30 1.63
C GLY A 100 6.16 7.07 2.10
N THR A 101 5.53 6.02 2.60
CA THR A 101 6.18 4.78 3.03
C THR A 101 5.91 3.63 2.07
N ILE A 102 6.92 2.85 1.69
CA ILE A 102 6.70 1.62 0.91
C ILE A 102 5.98 0.59 1.79
N ILE A 103 4.78 0.19 1.41
CA ILE A 103 3.95 -0.76 2.17
C ILE A 103 3.82 -2.12 1.49
N GLY A 104 4.16 -2.23 0.21
CA GLY A 104 4.02 -3.48 -0.51
C GLY A 104 4.35 -3.37 -1.98
N TYR A 105 4.26 -4.51 -2.65
CA TYR A 105 4.40 -4.61 -4.09
C TYR A 105 3.55 -5.76 -4.66
N TYR A 106 3.32 -5.72 -5.96
CA TYR A 106 2.65 -6.75 -6.73
C TYR A 106 3.50 -7.17 -7.92
N PHE A 107 3.46 -8.46 -8.27
CA PHE A 107 3.85 -8.95 -9.59
C PHE A 107 3.15 -10.28 -9.91
N ASN A 108 2.82 -10.49 -11.18
CA ASN A 108 2.14 -11.71 -11.62
C ASN A 108 3.12 -12.79 -12.14
N SER A 109 4.04 -13.22 -11.27
CA SER A 109 5.00 -14.30 -11.57
C SER A 109 5.45 -15.03 -10.30
N LYS A 110 6.28 -16.06 -10.43
CA LYS A 110 6.99 -16.69 -9.31
C LYS A 110 8.31 -15.97 -9.10
N PHE A 111 8.57 -15.61 -7.84
CA PHE A 111 9.80 -14.94 -7.38
C PHE A 111 11.08 -15.53 -8.02
N LYS A 112 11.24 -16.86 -8.00
CA LYS A 112 12.43 -17.54 -8.54
C LYS A 112 12.65 -17.39 -10.05
N HIS A 113 11.65 -16.98 -10.82
CA HIS A 113 11.78 -16.80 -12.27
C HIS A 113 12.23 -15.38 -12.64
N LEU A 114 12.13 -14.42 -11.71
CA LEU A 114 12.41 -13.04 -12.00
C LEU A 114 13.92 -12.76 -12.01
N ASP A 115 14.34 -11.89 -12.92
CA ASP A 115 15.67 -11.31 -12.96
C ASP A 115 15.62 -9.90 -12.36
N TRP A 116 15.96 -9.79 -11.08
CA TRP A 116 15.87 -8.57 -10.28
C TRP A 116 16.73 -7.42 -10.78
N CYS A 117 17.71 -7.70 -11.64
CA CYS A 117 18.60 -6.70 -12.23
C CYS A 117 18.09 -6.19 -13.59
N LYS A 118 17.13 -6.87 -14.22
CA LYS A 118 16.54 -6.48 -15.50
C LYS A 118 15.17 -5.86 -15.28
N VAL A 119 15.19 -4.63 -14.75
CA VAL A 119 14.00 -3.81 -14.54
C VAL A 119 13.98 -2.69 -15.57
N ARG A 120 12.81 -2.41 -16.15
CA ARG A 120 12.61 -1.30 -17.08
C ARG A 120 11.38 -0.49 -16.70
N LEU A 121 11.43 0.80 -17.02
CA LEU A 121 10.30 1.71 -16.94
C LEU A 121 9.89 2.08 -18.36
N THR A 122 8.62 1.94 -18.71
CA THR A 122 8.11 2.41 -20.01
C THR A 122 7.58 3.83 -19.88
N THR A 123 6.52 3.99 -19.10
CA THR A 123 5.87 5.26 -18.75
C THR A 123 5.38 5.10 -17.34
N LEU A 124 5.98 5.81 -16.37
CA LEU A 124 5.52 5.69 -14.99
C LEU A 124 4.07 6.16 -14.88
N LYS A 125 3.18 5.27 -14.45
CA LYS A 125 1.82 5.63 -14.05
C LYS A 125 1.73 5.73 -12.54
N GLU A 126 1.28 6.89 -12.08
CA GLU A 126 1.07 7.19 -10.68
C GLU A 126 -0.43 7.32 -10.42
N ASN A 127 -0.99 6.28 -9.80
CA ASN A 127 -2.37 6.30 -9.39
C ASN A 127 -2.41 6.61 -7.90
N THR A 128 -2.64 7.88 -7.59
CA THR A 128 -3.15 8.23 -6.27
C THR A 128 -4.62 7.82 -6.31
N HIS A 129 -5.04 6.82 -5.54
CA HIS A 129 -6.46 6.71 -5.21
C HIS A 129 -6.80 7.89 -4.28
N ALA A 130 -6.88 9.08 -4.87
CA ALA A 130 -7.40 10.26 -4.25
C ALA A 130 -8.92 10.15 -4.32
N ASN A 131 -9.55 9.70 -3.23
CA ASN A 131 -10.69 10.39 -2.63
C ASN A 131 -11.37 9.48 -1.61
N HIS A 132 -10.98 9.57 -0.33
CA HIS A 132 -11.93 9.34 0.76
C HIS A 132 -11.63 10.07 2.08
N SER A 133 -10.91 11.21 2.05
CA SER A 133 -11.00 12.17 3.16
C SER A 133 -11.84 13.40 2.85
N ASN A 134 -12.00 13.84 1.59
CA ASN A 134 -12.87 14.97 1.26
C ASN A 134 -14.25 14.55 0.72
N GLY A 135 -14.33 13.52 -0.13
CA GLY A 135 -15.62 13.01 -0.62
C GLY A 135 -16.41 12.21 0.43
N LYS A 136 -15.71 11.41 1.25
CA LYS A 136 -16.30 10.65 2.37
C LYS A 136 -16.73 11.60 3.49
N LYS A 137 -15.88 12.57 3.85
CA LYS A 137 -16.21 13.59 4.86
C LYS A 137 -17.35 14.50 4.42
N ALA A 138 -17.39 14.97 3.16
CA ALA A 138 -18.52 15.76 2.66
C ALA A 138 -19.84 14.94 2.61
N PHE A 139 -19.78 13.64 2.30
CA PHE A 139 -20.95 12.76 2.34
C PHE A 139 -21.40 12.46 3.77
N ILE A 140 -20.47 12.19 4.68
CA ILE A 140 -20.70 11.99 6.12
C ILE A 140 -21.26 13.29 6.74
N GLU A 141 -20.66 14.45 6.49
CA GLU A 141 -21.16 15.76 6.93
C GLU A 141 -22.59 16.02 6.40
N LYS A 142 -22.87 15.70 5.14
CA LYS A 142 -24.21 15.83 4.55
C LYS A 142 -25.25 14.86 5.15
N LEU A 143 -24.81 13.72 5.68
CA LEU A 143 -25.65 12.74 6.40
C LEU A 143 -25.84 13.15 7.87
N LEU A 144 -24.79 13.61 8.53
CA LEU A 144 -24.81 14.15 9.90
C LEU A 144 -25.75 15.36 10.00
N HIS A 145 -25.77 16.23 8.99
CA HIS A 145 -26.71 17.36 8.91
C HIS A 145 -28.20 16.97 8.82
N LYS A 146 -28.52 15.69 8.59
CA LYS A 146 -29.90 15.18 8.58
C LYS A 146 -30.32 14.54 9.90
N LEU A 147 -29.40 14.38 10.85
CA LEU A 147 -29.69 13.79 12.16
C LEU A 147 -30.13 14.88 13.16
N PRO A 148 -31.02 14.54 14.12
CA PRO A 148 -31.37 15.44 15.20
C PRO A 148 -30.14 15.80 16.07
N PRO A 149 -30.09 17.00 16.68
CA PRO A 149 -28.97 17.44 17.52
C PRO A 149 -28.61 16.52 18.69
N GLU A 150 -29.57 15.71 19.14
CA GLU A 150 -29.43 14.77 20.24
C GLU A 150 -28.63 13.52 19.84
N GLU A 151 -28.79 13.05 18.58
CA GLU A 151 -28.07 11.89 18.04
C GLU A 151 -26.64 12.25 17.62
N LEU A 152 -26.42 13.49 17.18
CA LEU A 152 -25.09 14.01 16.82
C LEU A 152 -24.11 14.03 18.00
N LYS A 153 -24.60 14.18 19.22
CA LYS A 153 -23.77 14.19 20.44
C LYS A 153 -23.21 12.80 20.81
N LEU A 154 -23.75 11.74 20.20
CA LEU A 154 -23.35 10.35 20.46
C LEU A 154 -22.30 9.85 19.45
N ILE A 155 -21.99 10.64 18.41
CA ILE A 155 -21.09 10.25 17.33
C ILE A 155 -19.78 11.05 17.48
N ASP A 156 -18.70 10.39 17.87
CA ASP A 156 -17.36 10.97 17.78
C ASP A 156 -16.81 10.74 16.36
N VAL A 157 -16.79 11.80 15.57
CA VAL A 157 -16.43 11.78 14.15
C VAL A 157 -14.95 11.40 13.94
N GLY A 158 -14.12 11.51 14.99
CA GLY A 158 -12.69 11.18 14.95
C GLY A 158 -12.38 9.70 14.68
N ASP A 159 -13.30 8.79 15.00
CA ASP A 159 -13.06 7.33 15.04
C ASP A 159 -13.68 6.54 13.88
N ILE A 160 -14.31 7.21 12.91
CA ILE A 160 -14.98 6.54 11.79
C ILE A 160 -13.98 6.18 10.69
N ASN A 161 -13.43 4.97 10.74
CA ASN A 161 -12.46 4.48 9.74
C ASN A 161 -13.14 3.84 8.50
N GLU A 162 -14.28 3.17 8.65
CA GLU A 162 -15.05 2.58 7.55
C GLU A 162 -16.56 2.84 7.69
N LEU A 163 -17.23 2.94 6.54
CA LEU A 163 -18.68 3.06 6.42
C LEU A 163 -19.15 1.98 5.46
N GLU A 164 -19.81 0.94 5.98
CA GLU A 164 -20.53 -0.04 5.17
C GLU A 164 -22.02 0.32 5.14
N ILE A 165 -22.59 0.41 3.93
CA ILE A 165 -24.02 0.62 3.74
C ILE A 165 -24.64 -0.72 3.33
N GLY A 166 -25.26 -1.40 4.29
CA GLY A 166 -26.05 -2.61 4.06
C GLY A 166 -27.54 -2.35 4.32
N GLY A 167 -28.32 -2.05 3.28
CA GLY A 167 -29.78 -1.85 3.41
C GLY A 167 -30.18 -0.68 4.30
N THR A 168 -31.17 -0.88 5.18
CA THR A 168 -31.83 0.16 6.01
C THR A 168 -31.06 0.61 7.25
N HIS A 169 -29.83 0.13 7.47
CA HIS A 169 -29.05 0.44 8.68
C HIS A 169 -27.67 0.99 8.32
N ILE A 170 -27.23 2.00 9.08
CA ILE A 170 -25.89 2.56 9.03
C ILE A 170 -25.12 1.96 10.20
N ILE A 171 -24.05 1.22 9.91
CA ILE A 171 -23.17 0.66 10.93
C ILE A 171 -21.91 1.53 10.97
N LEU A 172 -21.67 2.17 12.11
CA LEU A 172 -20.44 2.90 12.41
C LEU A 172 -19.51 1.94 13.17
N LEU A 173 -18.40 1.56 12.56
CA LEU A 173 -17.39 0.73 13.20
C LEU A 173 -16.27 1.63 13.74
N GLY A 174 -16.28 1.87 15.05
CA GLY A 174 -15.12 2.34 15.81
C GLY A 174 -14.29 1.15 16.29
N THR A 175 -13.03 1.40 16.66
CA THR A 175 -12.08 0.37 17.14
C THR A 175 -12.58 -0.42 18.35
#